data_AF-A0A0W0ZTM2-F1
#
_entry.id   AF-A0A0W0ZTM2-F1
#
_cell.length_a   1.000
_cell.length_b   1.000
_cell.length_c   1.000
_cell.angle_alpha   90.00
_cell.angle_beta   90.00
_cell.angle_gamma   90.00
#
_symmetry.space_group_name_H-M   'P 1'
#
loop_
_entity.id
_entity.type
_entity.pdbx_description
1 polymer ?
#
loop_
_entity_poly.entity_id
_entity_poly.type
_entity_poly.pdbx_seq_one_letter_code
_entity_poly.pdbx_strand_id
1 'polypeptide(L)'
;MNIDEESIKALCGTSNKIVVFGFGRYKYIEACEAINKIKGIQAVHSDDYQYKHEVFDKRQPYSMNAYFKYIPNDLVLENYKRKQQGEPIIPLIFIIGFEEDECSLEQVTKRQEKYDKWVTLTELRRCYKLAHEFGNELTEVANETFKFVKLKQGSNGYQLQMVSPLWQSQDWEKHWSKRKQSTEKAPGSEYKYDYWRERFSTLANNLKDKKQSEDEAGPSSPDSPKQ
;
A
#
# COMPACT_ATOMS: atom_id res chain seq x y z
N MET A 1 7.43 -21.40 8.66
CA MET A 1 6.27 -20.82 9.39
C MET A 1 4.98 -21.44 8.85
N ASN A 2 3.96 -21.61 9.69
CA ASN A 2 2.58 -21.90 9.27
C ASN A 2 1.70 -20.69 9.58
N ILE A 3 0.78 -20.35 8.67
CA ILE A 3 -0.14 -19.22 8.81
C ILE A 3 -1.57 -19.74 8.92
N ASP A 4 -2.34 -19.18 9.83
CA ASP A 4 -3.76 -19.46 9.98
C ASP A 4 -4.54 -18.91 8.77
N GLU A 5 -5.09 -19.82 7.96
CA GLU A 5 -5.82 -19.51 6.73
C GLU A 5 -7.05 -18.63 6.99
N GLU A 6 -7.73 -18.79 8.12
CA GLU A 6 -8.89 -17.97 8.46
C GLU A 6 -8.49 -16.51 8.68
N SER A 7 -7.34 -16.28 9.31
CA SER A 7 -6.80 -14.93 9.51
C SER A 7 -6.46 -14.24 8.18
N ILE A 8 -6.00 -14.99 7.16
CA ILE A 8 -5.76 -14.46 5.81
C ILE A 8 -7.07 -14.13 5.10
N LYS A 9 -8.05 -15.04 5.13
CA LYS A 9 -9.36 -14.81 4.49
C LYS A 9 -10.06 -13.58 5.07
N ALA A 10 -9.99 -13.40 6.39
CA ALA A 10 -10.55 -12.21 7.05
C ALA A 10 -9.93 -10.89 6.55
N LEU A 11 -8.66 -10.91 6.15
CA LEU A 11 -7.95 -9.73 5.64
C LEU A 11 -8.16 -9.48 4.14
N CYS A 12 -8.24 -10.56 3.37
CA CYS A 12 -8.19 -10.50 1.91
C CYS A 12 -9.57 -10.53 1.26
N GLY A 13 -10.61 -10.87 2.02
CA GLY A 13 -11.98 -11.00 1.51
C GLY A 13 -12.01 -11.99 0.36
N THR A 14 -12.45 -11.52 -0.81
CA THR A 14 -12.54 -12.32 -2.04
C THR A 14 -11.31 -12.25 -2.94
N SER A 15 -10.28 -11.47 -2.57
CA SER A 15 -9.05 -11.40 -3.35
C SER A 15 -8.21 -12.66 -3.19
N ASN A 16 -7.78 -13.21 -4.32
CA ASN A 16 -6.81 -14.31 -4.38
C ASN A 16 -5.37 -13.81 -4.54
N LYS A 17 -5.15 -12.50 -4.68
CA LYS A 17 -3.83 -11.88 -4.78
C LYS A 17 -3.56 -10.99 -3.58
N ILE A 18 -2.34 -11.03 -3.07
CA ILE A 18 -1.91 -10.29 -1.88
C ILE A 18 -0.51 -9.74 -2.14
N VAL A 19 -0.27 -8.49 -1.74
CA VAL A 19 1.08 -7.93 -1.68
C VAL A 19 1.52 -7.87 -0.22
N VAL A 20 2.71 -8.37 0.09
CA VAL A 20 3.21 -8.47 1.47
C VAL A 20 4.44 -7.59 1.65
N PHE A 21 4.33 -6.64 2.57
CA PHE A 21 5.39 -5.75 3.03
C PHE A 21 5.63 -6.00 4.52
N GLY A 22 6.78 -5.60 5.00
CA GLY A 22 7.03 -5.61 6.44
C GLY A 22 8.49 -5.39 6.74
N PHE A 23 8.81 -5.49 8.02
CA PHE A 23 10.19 -5.43 8.48
C PHE A 23 10.77 -6.84 8.45
N GLY A 24 12.02 -6.98 8.00
CA GLY A 24 12.72 -8.28 8.01
C GLY A 24 12.72 -8.93 9.40
N ARG A 25 12.93 -8.14 10.45
CA ARG A 25 12.86 -8.60 11.85
C ARG A 25 11.49 -9.17 12.27
N TYR A 26 10.43 -8.85 11.54
CA TYR A 26 9.07 -9.37 11.76
C TYR A 26 8.68 -10.47 10.77
N LYS A 27 9.65 -11.08 10.08
CA LYS A 27 9.48 -12.30 9.28
C LYS A 27 8.47 -12.18 8.13
N TYR A 28 8.42 -11.01 7.49
CA TYR A 28 7.42 -10.76 6.45
C TYR A 28 7.62 -11.61 5.19
N ILE A 29 8.87 -11.99 4.87
CA ILE A 29 9.19 -12.87 3.74
C ILE A 29 8.70 -14.28 4.06
N GLU A 30 9.01 -14.81 5.23
CA GLU A 30 8.58 -16.14 5.67
C GLU A 30 7.06 -16.22 5.80
N ALA A 31 6.39 -15.13 6.18
CA ALA A 31 4.95 -15.02 6.15
C ALA A 31 4.41 -15.04 4.71
N CYS A 32 5.01 -14.31 3.77
CA CYS A 32 4.65 -14.34 2.35
C CYS A 32 4.78 -15.76 1.76
N GLU A 33 5.89 -16.44 2.02
CA GLU A 33 6.11 -17.83 1.60
C GLU A 33 5.09 -18.78 2.22
N ALA A 34 4.73 -18.59 3.50
CA ALA A 34 3.73 -19.41 4.16
C ALA A 34 2.32 -19.17 3.61
N ILE A 35 1.96 -17.93 3.27
CA ILE A 35 0.68 -17.59 2.62
C ILE A 35 0.58 -18.28 1.25
N ASN A 36 1.67 -18.34 0.48
CA ASN A 36 1.69 -19.03 -0.82
C ASN A 36 1.47 -20.55 -0.73
N LYS A 37 1.51 -21.15 0.47
CA LYS A 37 1.15 -22.57 0.66
C LYS A 37 -0.37 -22.77 0.78
N ILE A 38 -1.13 -21.70 0.99
CA ILE A 38 -2.59 -21.74 1.05
C ILE A 38 -3.13 -21.84 -0.38
N LYS A 39 -3.96 -22.87 -0.61
CA LYS A 39 -4.48 -23.16 -1.95
C LYS A 39 -5.32 -21.99 -2.48
N GLY A 40 -5.00 -21.52 -3.68
CA GLY A 40 -5.76 -20.48 -4.36
C GLY A 40 -5.40 -19.06 -3.95
N ILE A 41 -4.35 -18.87 -3.13
CA ILE A 41 -3.82 -17.54 -2.79
C ILE A 41 -2.45 -17.37 -3.46
N GLN A 42 -2.24 -16.20 -4.04
CA GLN A 42 -0.96 -15.75 -4.59
C GLN A 42 -0.50 -14.53 -3.79
N ALA A 43 0.50 -14.72 -2.94
CA ALA A 43 1.19 -13.65 -2.24
C ALA A 43 2.50 -13.31 -2.94
N VAL A 44 2.76 -12.02 -3.13
CA VAL A 44 4.04 -11.51 -3.63
C VAL A 44 4.63 -10.57 -2.60
N HIS A 45 5.91 -10.76 -2.24
CA HIS A 45 6.59 -9.79 -1.40
C HIS A 45 7.13 -8.63 -2.23
N SER A 46 7.57 -7.57 -1.55
CA SER A 46 7.97 -6.32 -2.18
C SER A 46 8.97 -6.48 -3.31
N ASP A 47 9.95 -7.38 -3.21
CA ASP A 47 11.00 -7.56 -4.24
C ASP A 47 10.48 -8.18 -5.55
N ASP A 48 9.43 -8.99 -5.46
CA ASP A 48 8.87 -9.76 -6.59
C ASP A 48 7.65 -9.11 -7.23
N TYR A 49 7.17 -8.00 -6.66
CA TYR A 49 6.03 -7.27 -7.20
C TYR A 49 6.38 -6.74 -8.60
N GLN A 50 5.50 -6.90 -9.59
CA GLN A 50 5.73 -6.33 -10.93
C GLN A 50 5.29 -4.87 -10.96
N TYR A 51 6.27 -3.98 -11.06
CA TYR A 51 6.10 -2.54 -10.96
C TYR A 51 5.64 -1.92 -12.29
N LYS A 52 4.76 -0.93 -12.21
CA LYS A 52 4.38 -0.11 -13.38
C LYS A 52 5.15 1.21 -13.43
N HIS A 53 5.65 1.70 -12.29
CA HIS A 53 6.46 2.92 -12.16
C HIS A 53 5.78 4.18 -12.69
N GLU A 54 4.45 4.24 -12.70
CA GLU A 54 3.72 5.29 -13.43
C GLU A 54 3.94 6.69 -12.83
N VAL A 55 4.30 6.73 -11.55
CA VAL A 55 4.54 7.95 -10.77
C VAL A 55 6.02 8.18 -10.42
N PHE A 56 6.93 7.35 -10.95
CA PHE A 56 8.38 7.52 -10.75
C PHE A 56 8.91 8.70 -11.56
N ASP A 57 9.65 9.61 -10.91
CA ASP A 57 10.35 10.69 -11.62
C ASP A 57 11.61 10.14 -12.29
N LYS A 58 11.53 9.90 -13.61
CA LYS A 58 12.64 9.38 -14.43
C LYS A 58 13.90 10.25 -14.40
N ARG A 59 13.81 11.50 -13.94
CA ARG A 59 14.98 12.40 -13.79
C ARG A 59 15.80 12.08 -12.54
N GLN A 60 15.27 11.28 -11.62
CA GLN A 60 15.95 10.94 -10.37
C GLN A 60 16.87 9.72 -10.57
N PRO A 61 18.08 9.73 -9.97
CA PRO A 61 18.93 8.56 -9.98
C PRO A 61 18.22 7.39 -9.29
N TYR A 62 18.35 6.20 -9.89
CA TYR A 62 17.80 4.98 -9.31
C TYR A 62 18.37 4.76 -7.91
N SER A 63 17.49 4.44 -6.97
CA SER A 63 17.90 3.85 -5.69
C SER A 63 16.85 2.85 -5.27
N MET A 64 17.30 1.71 -4.74
CA MET A 64 16.43 0.64 -4.27
C MET A 64 15.46 1.13 -3.18
N ASN A 65 15.88 2.05 -2.30
CA ASN A 65 14.96 2.68 -1.34
C ASN A 65 13.93 3.62 -1.99
N ALA A 66 14.26 4.22 -3.14
CA ALA A 66 13.28 4.99 -3.90
C ALA A 66 12.34 4.09 -4.72
N TYR A 67 12.67 2.82 -4.92
CA TYR A 67 11.91 1.89 -5.73
C TYR A 67 10.67 1.36 -5.00
N PHE A 68 10.84 0.85 -3.78
CA PHE A 68 9.75 0.26 -3.01
C PHE A 68 8.66 1.26 -2.58
N LYS A 69 9.02 2.52 -2.34
CA LYS A 69 8.08 3.58 -1.92
C LYS A 69 6.99 3.92 -2.95
N TYR A 70 7.10 3.39 -4.16
CA TYR A 70 6.12 3.57 -5.23
C TYR A 70 5.16 2.40 -5.39
N ILE A 71 5.42 1.22 -4.80
CA ILE A 71 4.46 0.12 -4.81
C ILE A 71 3.11 0.53 -4.22
N PRO A 72 3.05 1.23 -3.06
CA PRO A 72 1.76 1.67 -2.53
C PRO A 72 0.99 2.55 -3.51
N ASN A 73 1.70 3.33 -4.35
CA ASN A 73 1.05 4.21 -5.33
C ASN A 73 0.46 3.38 -6.47
N ASP A 74 1.27 2.52 -7.09
CA ASP A 74 0.86 1.67 -8.21
C ASP A 74 -0.32 0.79 -7.80
N LEU A 75 -0.27 0.22 -6.59
CA LEU A 75 -1.32 -0.66 -6.09
C LEU A 75 -2.62 0.09 -5.76
N VAL A 76 -2.55 1.30 -5.19
CA VAL A 76 -3.77 2.10 -4.94
C VAL A 76 -4.42 2.53 -6.25
N LEU A 77 -3.64 2.92 -7.28
CA LEU A 77 -4.20 3.24 -8.60
C LEU A 77 -4.83 2.02 -9.26
N GLU A 78 -4.18 0.86 -9.18
CA GLU A 78 -4.73 -0.40 -9.68
C GLU A 78 -6.03 -0.74 -8.94
N ASN A 79 -6.04 -0.67 -7.62
CA ASN A 79 -7.24 -0.93 -6.82
C ASN A 79 -8.35 0.10 -7.04
N TYR A 80 -8.01 1.35 -7.35
CA TYR A 80 -8.99 2.36 -7.72
C TYR A 80 -9.71 1.95 -9.01
N LYS A 81 -8.95 1.55 -10.04
CA LYS A 81 -9.49 0.99 -11.28
C LYS A 81 -10.32 -0.28 -11.01
N ARG A 82 -9.83 -1.21 -10.20
CA ARG A 82 -10.55 -2.45 -9.83
C ARG A 82 -11.88 -2.15 -9.14
N LYS A 83 -11.92 -1.22 -8.19
CA LYS A 83 -13.15 -0.77 -7.52
C LYS A 83 -14.15 -0.21 -8.53
N GLN A 84 -13.68 0.58 -9.50
CA GLN A 84 -14.53 1.10 -10.57
C GLN A 84 -15.14 -0.01 -11.45
N GLN A 85 -14.41 -1.12 -11.62
CA GLN A 85 -14.79 -2.28 -12.44
C GLN A 85 -15.53 -3.37 -11.65
N GLY A 86 -15.78 -3.19 -10.35
CA GLY A 86 -16.39 -4.19 -9.49
C GLY A 86 -15.49 -5.40 -9.19
N GLU A 87 -14.18 -5.26 -9.38
CA GLU A 87 -13.21 -6.31 -9.09
C GLU A 87 -12.73 -6.28 -7.62
N PRO A 88 -12.36 -7.43 -7.01
CA PRO A 88 -11.84 -7.47 -5.65
C PRO A 88 -10.58 -6.62 -5.46
N ILE A 89 -10.51 -5.85 -4.38
CA ILE A 89 -9.32 -5.08 -3.99
C ILE A 89 -8.18 -6.04 -3.61
N ILE A 90 -6.99 -5.79 -4.14
CA ILE A 90 -5.77 -6.52 -3.78
C ILE A 90 -5.21 -5.91 -2.48
N PRO A 91 -5.23 -6.61 -1.33
CA PRO A 91 -4.68 -6.08 -0.10
C PRO A 91 -3.15 -5.94 -0.15
N LEU A 92 -2.66 -4.87 0.47
CA LEU A 92 -1.27 -4.68 0.85
C LEU A 92 -1.13 -4.91 2.35
N ILE A 93 -0.62 -6.08 2.71
CA ILE A 93 -0.40 -6.46 4.10
C ILE A 93 0.96 -5.94 4.54
N PHE A 94 0.99 -5.05 5.52
CA PHE A 94 2.19 -4.62 6.23
C PHE A 94 2.31 -5.38 7.54
N ILE A 95 3.31 -6.26 7.61
CA ILE A 95 3.70 -6.95 8.83
C ILE A 95 4.59 -5.99 9.65
N ILE A 96 3.97 -5.39 10.66
CA ILE A 96 4.57 -4.36 11.52
C ILE A 96 4.81 -4.85 12.94
N GLY A 97 4.64 -6.14 13.22
CA GLY A 97 4.96 -6.72 14.52
C GLY A 97 5.06 -8.25 14.48
N PHE A 98 5.72 -8.80 15.49
CA PHE A 98 5.92 -10.22 15.71
C PHE A 98 5.85 -10.53 17.21
N GLU A 99 4.90 -11.37 17.60
CA GLU A 99 4.55 -11.69 18.98
C GLU A 99 4.23 -10.42 19.79
N GLU A 100 5.01 -10.15 20.84
CA GLU A 100 4.84 -9.00 21.73
C GLU A 100 5.59 -7.75 21.25
N ASP A 101 6.37 -7.84 20.17
CA ASP A 101 7.07 -6.69 19.58
C ASP A 101 6.30 -6.13 18.38
N GLU A 102 6.18 -4.80 18.31
CA GLU A 102 5.53 -4.09 17.21
C GLU A 102 6.21 -2.75 16.93
N CYS A 103 6.05 -2.28 15.69
CA CYS A 103 6.61 -1.04 15.24
C CYS A 103 5.98 0.13 15.98
N SER A 104 6.81 0.96 16.61
CA SER A 104 6.33 2.11 17.35
C SER A 104 6.13 3.34 16.45
N LEU A 105 5.21 4.21 16.87
CA LEU A 105 4.98 5.51 16.23
C LEU A 105 6.27 6.34 16.08
N GLU A 106 7.14 6.28 17.09
CA GLU A 106 8.42 6.97 17.07
C GLU A 106 9.34 6.47 15.96
N GLN A 107 9.41 5.16 15.75
CA GLN A 107 10.24 4.56 14.69
C GLN A 107 9.79 5.11 13.34
N VAL A 108 8.49 5.08 13.05
CA VAL A 108 7.95 5.50 11.75
C VAL A 108 8.13 6.99 11.47
N THR A 109 8.19 7.81 12.51
CA THR A 109 8.38 9.26 12.37
C THR A 109 9.85 9.69 12.38
N LYS A 110 10.79 8.83 12.80
CA LYS A 110 12.25 9.06 12.73
C LYS A 110 12.78 9.09 11.28
N ARG A 111 13.88 9.84 11.07
CA ARG A 111 14.49 10.07 9.74
C ARG A 111 15.56 9.05 9.35
N GLN A 112 16.37 8.65 10.32
CA GLN A 112 17.41 7.64 10.17
C GLN A 112 17.17 6.61 11.27
N GLU A 113 17.20 5.31 10.97
CA GLU A 113 17.84 4.40 11.92
C GLU A 113 19.06 3.76 11.30
N LYS A 114 19.93 3.36 12.22
CA LYS A 114 21.31 2.99 11.97
C LYS A 114 21.42 1.60 11.34
N TYR A 115 20.39 0.76 11.47
CA TYR A 115 20.41 -0.64 11.03
C TYR A 115 18.98 -1.15 10.82
N ASP A 116 18.57 -1.26 9.55
CA ASP A 116 17.64 -2.27 9.02
C ASP A 116 17.23 -1.84 7.61
N LYS A 117 17.63 -2.58 6.58
CA LYS A 117 17.41 -2.24 5.16
C LYS A 117 16.00 -1.65 4.91
N TRP A 118 15.97 -0.32 4.74
CA TRP A 118 14.93 0.66 5.08
C TRP A 118 13.68 0.72 4.18
N VAL A 119 13.08 -0.42 3.87
CA VAL A 119 11.99 -0.54 2.89
C VAL A 119 10.59 -0.42 3.50
N THR A 120 10.45 -0.23 4.81
CA THR A 120 9.12 -0.25 5.43
C THR A 120 8.68 1.14 5.93
N LEU A 121 9.58 1.94 6.50
CA LEU A 121 9.17 3.21 7.12
C LEU A 121 8.78 4.29 6.09
N THR A 122 9.40 4.31 4.92
CA THR A 122 9.04 5.29 3.88
C THR A 122 7.70 4.95 3.26
N GLU A 123 7.39 3.67 3.18
CA GLU A 123 6.23 3.02 2.61
C GLU A 123 5.04 3.20 3.57
N LEU A 124 5.23 3.00 4.87
CA LEU A 124 4.23 3.33 5.89
C LEU A 124 3.84 4.81 5.83
N ARG A 125 4.82 5.71 5.72
CA ARG A 125 4.57 7.15 5.52
C ARG A 125 3.91 7.44 4.16
N ARG A 126 4.16 6.63 3.13
CA ARG A 126 3.50 6.76 1.84
C ARG A 126 2.03 6.39 1.95
N CYS A 127 1.71 5.30 2.65
CA CYS A 127 0.35 4.86 2.90
C CYS A 127 -0.47 5.96 3.59
N TYR A 128 0.11 6.62 4.61
CA TYR A 128 -0.52 7.77 5.26
C TYR A 128 -0.91 8.86 4.26
N LYS A 129 0.03 9.25 3.38
CA LYS A 129 -0.24 10.29 2.37
C LYS A 129 -1.34 9.88 1.39
N LEU A 130 -1.31 8.65 0.90
CA LEU A 130 -2.33 8.13 -0.01
C LEU A 130 -3.72 8.12 0.64
N ALA A 131 -3.79 7.79 1.92
CA ALA A 131 -5.04 7.76 2.68
C ALA A 131 -5.58 9.14 3.12
N HIS A 132 -4.89 10.26 2.80
CA HIS A 132 -5.31 11.59 3.28
C HIS A 132 -5.18 12.72 2.26
N GLU A 133 -4.30 12.62 1.25
CA GLU A 133 -3.96 13.76 0.38
C GLU A 133 -4.79 13.83 -0.92
N PHE A 134 -5.50 12.76 -1.33
CA PHE A 134 -6.02 12.63 -2.71
C PHE A 134 -7.55 12.52 -2.86
N GLY A 135 -8.30 13.05 -1.89
CA GLY A 135 -9.77 13.09 -1.95
C GLY A 135 -10.45 11.80 -1.49
N ASN A 136 -11.76 11.89 -1.25
CA ASN A 136 -12.51 10.86 -0.50
C ASN A 136 -12.48 9.47 -1.15
N GLU A 137 -12.73 9.38 -2.46
CA GLU A 137 -12.78 8.09 -3.16
C GLU A 137 -11.44 7.33 -3.07
N LEU A 138 -10.33 8.03 -3.30
CA LEU A 138 -9.00 7.42 -3.20
C LEU A 138 -8.61 7.11 -1.76
N THR A 139 -9.02 7.95 -0.81
CA THR A 139 -8.85 7.68 0.62
C THR A 139 -9.55 6.38 1.02
N GLU A 140 -10.79 6.16 0.55
CA GLU A 140 -11.49 4.89 0.78
C GLU A 140 -10.73 3.71 0.19
N VAL A 141 -10.30 3.80 -1.08
CA VAL A 141 -9.53 2.73 -1.72
C VAL A 141 -8.22 2.45 -0.99
N ALA A 142 -7.52 3.49 -0.54
CA ALA A 142 -6.31 3.36 0.25
C ALA A 142 -6.59 2.62 1.58
N ASN A 143 -7.67 2.96 2.29
CA ASN A 143 -8.06 2.30 3.52
C ASN A 143 -8.51 0.84 3.31
N GLU A 144 -9.14 0.54 2.18
CA GLU A 144 -9.49 -0.82 1.78
C GLU A 144 -8.24 -1.63 1.40
N THR A 145 -7.25 -0.98 0.76
CA THR A 145 -6.00 -1.60 0.30
C THR A 145 -5.06 -1.95 1.45
N PHE A 146 -4.81 -1.01 2.37
CA PHE A 146 -3.77 -1.17 3.38
C PHE A 146 -4.25 -1.96 4.59
N LYS A 147 -3.55 -3.05 4.90
CA LYS A 147 -3.79 -3.89 6.09
C LYS A 147 -2.53 -3.89 6.94
N PHE A 148 -2.59 -3.35 8.16
CA PHE A 148 -1.47 -3.41 9.10
C PHE A 148 -1.71 -4.57 10.05
N VAL A 149 -0.71 -5.42 10.21
CA VAL A 149 -0.86 -6.64 11.00
C VAL A 149 0.37 -6.90 11.87
N LYS A 150 0.16 -7.64 12.95
CA LYS A 150 1.21 -8.33 13.68
C LYS A 150 1.00 -9.83 13.59
N LEU A 151 2.10 -10.57 13.50
CA LEU A 151 2.09 -12.02 13.54
C LEU A 151 2.08 -12.47 15.00
N LYS A 152 1.04 -13.19 15.42
CA LYS A 152 0.93 -13.73 16.77
C LYS A 152 0.73 -15.24 16.73
N GLN A 153 1.45 -15.98 17.57
CA GLN A 153 1.26 -17.43 17.65
C GLN A 153 -0.16 -17.76 18.14
N GLY A 154 -0.89 -18.54 17.36
CA GLY A 154 -2.19 -19.11 17.68
C GLY A 154 -2.16 -20.64 17.72
N SER A 155 -3.34 -21.24 17.95
CA SER A 155 -3.51 -22.71 17.99
C SER A 155 -3.25 -23.40 16.65
N ASN A 156 -3.57 -22.72 15.54
CA ASN A 156 -3.46 -23.27 14.17
C ASN A 156 -2.24 -22.73 13.40
N GLY A 157 -1.28 -22.10 14.08
CA GLY A 157 -0.16 -21.40 13.48
C GLY A 157 -0.19 -19.91 13.79
N TYR A 158 0.59 -19.13 13.04
CA TYR A 158 0.65 -17.69 13.20
C TYR A 158 -0.60 -17.02 12.63
N GLN A 159 -1.25 -16.18 13.43
CA GLN A 159 -2.39 -15.36 13.03
C GLN A 159 -1.92 -13.97 12.63
N LEU A 160 -2.47 -13.43 11.54
CA LEU A 160 -2.29 -12.03 11.19
C LEU A 160 -3.34 -11.20 11.94
N GLN A 161 -2.96 -10.68 13.10
CA GLN A 161 -3.82 -9.83 13.90
C GLN A 161 -3.79 -8.40 13.36
N MET A 162 -4.96 -7.86 13.01
CA MET A 162 -5.09 -6.46 12.59
C MET A 162 -4.58 -5.50 13.66
N VAL A 163 -3.83 -4.51 13.20
CA VAL A 163 -3.36 -3.37 13.97
C VAL A 163 -3.93 -2.11 13.35
N SER A 164 -4.35 -1.16 14.17
CA SER A 164 -4.79 0.15 13.67
C SER A 164 -3.67 0.84 12.91
N PRO A 165 -3.97 1.52 11.79
CA PRO A 165 -2.99 2.38 11.15
C PRO A 165 -2.39 3.38 12.13
N LEU A 166 -1.07 3.57 12.07
CA LEU A 166 -0.32 4.38 13.04
C LEU A 166 -0.82 5.83 13.12
N TRP A 167 -1.42 6.34 12.05
CA TRP A 167 -1.99 7.68 11.99
C TRP A 167 -3.33 7.84 12.71
N GLN A 168 -3.93 6.76 13.21
CA GLN A 168 -5.07 6.83 14.13
C GLN A 168 -4.65 7.12 15.58
N SER A 169 -3.35 7.07 15.88
CA SER A 169 -2.84 7.47 17.19
C SER A 169 -3.03 8.96 17.43
N GLN A 170 -3.43 9.34 18.65
CA GLN A 170 -3.58 10.74 19.07
C GLN A 170 -2.25 11.52 18.96
N ASP A 171 -1.12 10.84 19.10
CA ASP A 171 0.21 11.45 19.01
C ASP A 171 0.71 11.59 17.57
N TRP A 172 0.02 11.03 16.57
CA TRP A 172 0.49 11.03 15.19
C TRP A 172 0.77 12.44 14.68
N GLU A 173 -0.19 13.36 14.82
CA GLU A 173 -0.04 14.71 14.25
C GLU A 173 1.14 15.47 14.87
N LYS A 174 1.36 15.31 16.18
CA LYS A 174 2.51 15.90 16.88
C LYS A 174 3.82 15.38 16.30
N HIS A 175 3.97 14.06 16.17
CA HIS A 175 5.19 13.45 15.64
C HIS A 175 5.39 13.76 14.16
N TRP A 176 4.31 13.75 13.38
CA TRP A 176 4.32 14.05 11.96
C TRP A 176 4.69 15.51 11.68
N SER A 177 4.14 16.45 12.44
CA SER A 177 4.46 17.87 12.33
C SER A 177 5.91 18.18 12.73
N LYS A 178 6.42 17.57 13.80
CA LYS A 178 7.85 17.68 14.16
C LYS A 178 8.76 17.17 13.03
N ARG A 179 8.39 16.04 12.40
CA ARG A 179 9.13 15.52 11.24
C ARG A 179 9.10 16.51 10.07
N LYS A 180 7.94 17.06 9.71
CA LYS A 180 7.80 18.05 8.64
C LYS A 180 8.74 19.25 8.88
N GLN A 181 8.76 19.81 10.09
CA GLN A 181 9.58 20.97 10.46
C GLN A 181 11.09 20.70 10.37
N SER A 182 11.56 19.51 10.75
CA SER A 182 12.98 19.14 10.62
C SER A 182 13.47 19.05 9.15
N THR A 183 12.56 19.23 8.18
CA THR A 183 12.87 19.32 6.75
C THR A 183 13.28 20.74 6.39
N GLU A 184 14.42 21.17 6.94
CA GLU A 184 15.12 22.35 6.42
C GLU A 184 15.49 22.09 4.96
N LYS A 185 14.94 22.93 4.08
CA LYS A 185 15.19 22.91 2.65
C LYS A 185 16.57 23.53 2.41
N ALA A 186 17.40 22.90 1.58
CA ALA A 186 18.49 23.64 0.97
C ALA A 186 17.86 24.76 0.09
N PRO A 187 18.29 26.03 0.22
CA PRO A 187 17.87 27.10 -0.67
C PRO A 187 18.08 26.68 -2.14
N GLY A 188 17.07 26.83 -2.98
CA GLY A 188 17.15 26.50 -4.41
C GLY A 188 16.88 25.04 -4.79
N SER A 189 16.49 24.17 -3.85
CA SER A 189 15.99 22.84 -4.23
C SER A 189 14.64 22.94 -4.94
N GLU A 190 14.62 22.67 -6.25
CA GLU A 190 13.39 22.50 -7.03
C GLU A 190 12.44 21.51 -6.33
N TYR A 191 11.12 21.70 -6.47
CA TYR A 191 10.05 20.94 -5.80
C TYR A 191 10.00 19.47 -6.22
N LYS A 192 11.00 18.68 -5.83
CA LYS A 192 11.08 17.21 -6.02
C LYS A 192 9.93 16.46 -5.35
N TYR A 193 9.25 17.09 -4.39
CA TYR A 193 8.14 16.48 -3.64
C TYR A 193 6.77 16.61 -4.30
N ASP A 194 6.61 17.49 -5.28
CA ASP A 194 5.32 17.75 -5.92
C ASP A 194 5.12 16.88 -7.15
N TYR A 195 6.20 16.54 -7.85
CA TYR A 195 6.11 15.72 -9.07
C TYR A 195 5.28 14.44 -8.90
N TRP A 196 5.57 13.62 -7.87
CA TRP A 196 4.83 12.36 -7.70
C TRP A 196 3.37 12.60 -7.31
N ARG A 197 3.06 13.71 -6.60
CA ARG A 197 1.68 14.06 -6.23
C ARG A 197 0.91 14.47 -7.46
N GLU A 198 1.47 15.39 -8.25
CA GLU A 198 0.90 15.85 -9.50
C GLU A 198 0.65 14.68 -10.44
N ARG A 199 1.66 13.82 -10.65
CA ARG A 199 1.51 12.61 -11.49
C ARG A 199 0.44 11.66 -10.97
N PHE A 200 0.42 11.38 -9.67
CA PHE A 200 -0.58 10.50 -9.08
C PHE A 200 -2.00 11.06 -9.26
N SER A 201 -2.19 12.36 -8.98
CA SER A 201 -3.47 13.05 -9.19
C SER A 201 -3.90 13.04 -10.66
N THR A 202 -2.99 13.27 -11.61
CA THR A 202 -3.30 13.19 -13.05
C THR A 202 -3.78 11.80 -13.44
N LEU A 203 -3.08 10.74 -13.00
CA LEU A 203 -3.47 9.36 -13.31
C LEU A 203 -4.83 9.00 -12.73
N ALA A 204 -5.08 9.39 -11.47
CA ALA A 204 -6.37 9.16 -10.82
C ALA A 204 -7.52 9.88 -11.53
N ASN A 205 -7.33 11.15 -11.91
CA ASN A 205 -8.33 11.92 -12.64
C ASN A 205 -8.62 11.29 -14.01
N ASN A 206 -7.59 10.88 -14.75
CA ASN A 206 -7.78 10.20 -16.04
C ASN A 206 -8.59 8.89 -15.90
N LEU A 207 -8.39 8.13 -14.82
CA LEU A 207 -9.19 6.93 -14.53
C LEU A 207 -10.66 7.29 -14.24
N LYS A 208 -10.89 8.37 -13.49
CA LYS A 208 -12.23 8.88 -13.18
C LYS A 208 -12.97 9.35 -14.43
N ASP A 209 -12.33 10.16 -15.27
CA ASP A 209 -12.92 10.69 -16.50
C ASP A 209 -13.26 9.56 -17.48
N LYS A 210 -12.38 8.55 -17.58
CA LYS A 210 -12.64 7.37 -18.42
C LYS A 210 -13.89 6.63 -17.98
N LYS A 211 -14.07 6.41 -16.67
CA LYS A 211 -15.28 5.76 -16.14
C LYS A 211 -16.54 6.56 -16.46
N GLN A 212 -16.51 7.88 -16.27
CA GLN A 212 -17.66 8.74 -16.58
C GLN A 212 -18.03 8.67 -18.06
N SER A 213 -17.03 8.67 -18.96
CA SER A 213 -17.29 8.52 -20.39
C SER A 213 -17.87 7.15 -20.78
N GLU A 214 -17.48 6.07 -20.09
CA GLU A 214 -18.01 4.72 -20.31
C GLU A 214 -19.46 4.60 -19.78
N ASP A 215 -19.76 5.22 -18.63
CA ASP A 215 -21.10 5.26 -18.04
C ASP A 215 -22.07 6.12 -18.89
N GLU A 216 -21.59 7.22 -19.50
CA GLU A 216 -22.37 8.11 -20.38
C GLU A 216 -22.63 7.51 -21.77
N ALA A 217 -21.72 6.67 -22.29
CA ALA A 217 -21.87 6.03 -23.59
C ALA A 217 -22.95 4.94 -23.63
N GLY A 218 -23.40 4.45 -22.46
CA GLY A 218 -24.43 3.42 -22.32
C GLY A 218 -24.01 2.04 -22.89
N PRO A 219 -24.73 0.95 -22.54
CA PRO A 219 -24.48 -0.35 -23.16
C PRO A 219 -24.81 -0.28 -24.65
N SER A 220 -23.78 -0.43 -25.49
CA SER A 220 -23.96 -0.62 -26.93
C SER A 220 -24.87 -1.83 -27.15
N SER A 221 -26.08 -1.57 -27.64
CA SER A 221 -27.04 -2.62 -27.94
C SER A 221 -26.43 -3.61 -28.93
N PRO A 222 -26.48 -4.92 -28.67
CA PRO A 222 -26.06 -5.90 -29.65
C PRO A 222 -26.98 -5.80 -30.86
N ASP A 223 -26.38 -5.68 -32.04
CA ASP A 223 -27.03 -5.66 -33.34
C ASP A 223 -28.15 -6.70 -33.40
N SER A 224 -29.37 -6.23 -33.66
CA SER A 224 -30.50 -7.10 -33.95
C SER A 224 -30.19 -7.88 -35.25
N PRO A 225 -30.36 -9.20 -35.28
CA PRO A 225 -30.11 -9.98 -36.49
C PRO A 225 -31.12 -9.55 -37.56
N LYS A 226 -30.60 -9.12 -38.71
CA LYS A 226 -31.40 -8.87 -39.92
C LYS A 226 -32.12 -10.17 -40.30
N GLN A 227 -33.45 -10.13 -40.28
CA GLN A 227 -34.32 -11.12 -40.93
C GLN A 227 -34.30 -10.94 -42.43
#